data_AF-A0A745WSS9-F1
#
_entry.id   AF-A0A745WSS9-F1
#
_cell.length_a   1.000
_cell.length_b   1.000
_cell.length_c   1.000
_cell.angle_alpha   90.00
_cell.angle_beta   90.00
_cell.angle_gamma   90.00
#
_symmetry.space_group_name_H-M   'P 1'
#
loop_
_entity.id
_entity.type
_entity.pdbx_description
1 polymer ?
#
loop_
_entity_poly.entity_id
_entity_poly.type
_entity_poly.pdbx_seq_one_letter_code
_entity_poly.pdbx_strand_id
1 'polypeptide(L)'
;IKIYAPSILENDLIPTHELIVSKTNKKSKKNVLLEHMSLVCDRFSELVFGFNKSHDIVSSLQPLNARYGSFAISLHAENLTKFEEFLAKVSELMIHKKDITSFLEEWDIDIKVFLNLLKAIENSSIDFELRSSAEPEKIIKIYKIDAEIYLSRLKKRALTYISSIKVPQGNDIEKVFKLIDLKWNNEPVNAVSLNVEPRLVAYYRQSAHILGFVEYNGELTPQGQRIALSDNNTKYRITANAFEASECVWAWINHFDLTNIAEIDPNTAKDFLTERCPTLSGQTISRRANTLSSWWKQLIPHYLDVKAVNDEKHQKNGV
;
A
#
# COMPACT_ATOMS: atom_id res chain seq x y z
N ILE A 1 28.44 -34.49 -13.93
CA ILE A 1 27.27 -33.59 -13.74
C ILE A 1 26.43 -34.21 -12.63
N LYS A 2 26.57 -33.73 -11.38
CA LYS A 2 25.66 -34.14 -10.30
C LYS A 2 24.41 -33.28 -10.43
N ILE A 3 23.35 -33.85 -10.98
CA ILE A 3 22.01 -33.28 -10.93
C ILE A 3 21.60 -33.41 -9.46
N TYR A 4 21.53 -32.29 -8.75
CA TYR A 4 20.96 -32.26 -7.41
C TYR A 4 19.48 -32.63 -7.57
N ALA A 5 19.11 -33.83 -7.13
CA ALA A 5 17.70 -34.18 -6.98
C ALA A 5 17.14 -33.26 -5.88
N PRO A 6 16.05 -32.51 -6.13
CA PRO A 6 15.40 -31.81 -5.05
C PRO A 6 14.96 -32.88 -4.05
N SER A 7 15.59 -32.87 -2.86
CA SER A 7 14.98 -33.53 -1.72
C SER A 7 13.56 -33.01 -1.64
N ILE A 8 12.58 -33.90 -1.66
CA ILE A 8 11.20 -33.58 -1.29
C ILE A 8 11.31 -32.76 -0.01
N LEU A 9 11.03 -31.46 -0.09
CA LEU A 9 11.03 -30.59 1.08
C LEU A 9 9.96 -31.17 2.01
N GLU A 10 10.30 -31.41 3.28
CA GLU A 10 9.35 -31.92 4.27
C GLU A 10 8.03 -31.11 4.20
N ASN A 11 6.88 -31.80 4.21
CA ASN A 11 5.49 -31.27 4.20
C ASN A 11 4.82 -31.00 2.82
N ASP A 12 5.00 -31.84 1.80
CA ASP A 12 4.25 -31.77 0.52
C ASP A 12 4.36 -30.43 -0.26
N LEU A 13 5.41 -29.64 0.00
CA LEU A 13 5.65 -28.37 -0.69
C LEU A 13 6.21 -28.60 -2.10
N ILE A 14 5.34 -28.53 -3.10
CA ILE A 14 5.68 -28.70 -4.52
C ILE A 14 5.93 -27.33 -5.18
N PRO A 15 6.99 -27.15 -5.98
CA PRO A 15 7.17 -25.96 -6.82
C PRO A 15 6.02 -25.79 -7.82
N THR A 16 5.23 -24.75 -7.62
CA THR A 16 4.07 -24.43 -8.46
C THR A 16 4.35 -23.34 -9.47
N HIS A 17 5.25 -22.41 -9.14
CA HIS A 17 5.57 -21.26 -9.98
C HIS A 17 7.06 -20.93 -9.91
N GLU A 18 7.55 -20.20 -10.90
CA GLU A 18 8.90 -19.63 -10.90
C GLU A 18 8.86 -18.16 -11.23
N LEU A 19 9.49 -17.36 -10.36
CA LEU A 19 9.77 -15.95 -10.61
C LEU A 19 11.20 -15.86 -11.12
N ILE A 20 11.38 -15.33 -12.33
CA ILE A 20 12.68 -15.24 -12.99
C ILE A 20 12.97 -13.77 -13.28
N VAL A 21 14.17 -13.32 -12.91
CA VAL A 21 14.70 -12.04 -13.32
C VAL A 21 15.91 -12.24 -14.22
N SER A 22 15.96 -11.48 -15.31
CA SER A 22 17.03 -11.58 -16.29
C SER A 22 17.55 -10.21 -16.70
N LYS A 23 18.84 -10.13 -17.04
CA LYS A 23 19.43 -8.87 -17.52
C LYS A 23 18.78 -8.46 -18.85
N THR A 24 18.36 -7.21 -18.96
CA THR A 24 17.79 -6.67 -20.21
C THR A 24 18.83 -6.71 -21.35
N ASN A 25 20.10 -6.38 -21.06
CA ASN A 25 21.20 -6.49 -22.03
C ASN A 25 21.99 -7.79 -21.84
N LYS A 26 21.76 -8.77 -22.72
CA LYS A 26 22.47 -10.07 -22.69
C LYS A 26 24.00 -9.94 -22.80
N LYS A 27 24.52 -8.85 -23.38
CA LYS A 27 25.95 -8.57 -23.53
C LYS A 27 26.58 -7.89 -22.30
N SER A 28 25.79 -7.47 -21.31
CA SER A 28 26.31 -6.89 -20.07
C SER A 28 27.16 -7.90 -19.31
N LYS A 29 28.34 -7.45 -18.83
CA LYS A 29 29.25 -8.22 -17.97
C LYS A 29 28.79 -8.25 -16.51
N LYS A 30 27.94 -7.31 -16.08
CA LYS A 30 27.38 -7.30 -14.72
C LYS A 30 26.21 -8.28 -14.64
N ASN A 31 26.30 -9.19 -13.67
CA ASN A 31 25.19 -10.09 -13.34
C ASN A 31 24.09 -9.34 -12.59
N VAL A 32 22.89 -9.93 -12.55
CA VAL A 32 21.83 -9.43 -11.65
C VAL A 32 22.30 -9.63 -10.21
N LEU A 33 22.10 -8.62 -9.37
CA LEU A 33 22.48 -8.68 -7.96
C LEU A 33 21.33 -9.26 -7.13
N LEU A 34 21.64 -9.86 -5.99
CA LEU A 34 20.63 -10.39 -5.08
C LEU A 34 19.64 -9.30 -4.65
N GLU A 35 20.13 -8.10 -4.33
CA GLU A 35 19.30 -6.96 -3.93
C GLU A 35 18.26 -6.57 -5.01
N HIS A 36 18.60 -6.71 -6.29
CA HIS A 36 17.68 -6.45 -7.40
C HIS A 36 16.57 -7.51 -7.46
N MET A 37 16.94 -8.78 -7.24
CA MET A 37 15.99 -9.88 -7.19
C MET A 37 15.05 -9.71 -5.99
N SER A 38 15.60 -9.50 -4.80
CA SER A 38 14.83 -9.28 -3.57
C SER A 38 13.83 -8.13 -3.73
N LEU A 39 14.27 -6.98 -4.25
CA LEU A 39 13.39 -5.83 -4.48
C LEU A 39 12.21 -6.17 -5.39
N VAL A 40 12.44 -6.91 -6.47
CA VAL A 40 11.38 -7.28 -7.43
C VAL A 40 10.45 -8.32 -6.83
N CYS A 41 10.97 -9.30 -6.10
CA CYS A 41 10.17 -10.29 -5.37
C CYS A 41 9.29 -9.64 -4.29
N ASP A 42 9.81 -8.65 -3.57
CA ASP A 42 9.06 -7.92 -2.55
C ASP A 42 7.88 -7.17 -3.17
N ARG A 43 8.10 -6.46 -4.30
CA ARG A 43 7.02 -5.74 -5.00
C ARG A 43 6.04 -6.65 -5.71
N PHE A 44 6.50 -7.79 -6.22
CA PHE A 44 5.61 -8.82 -6.73
C PHE A 44 4.72 -9.39 -5.63
N SER A 45 5.30 -9.71 -4.47
CA SER A 45 4.55 -10.23 -3.32
C SER A 45 3.54 -9.21 -2.79
N GLU A 46 3.91 -7.92 -2.76
CA GLU A 46 3.01 -6.82 -2.42
C GLU A 46 1.82 -6.75 -3.40
N LEU A 47 2.07 -6.91 -4.70
CA LEU A 47 1.03 -6.89 -5.74
C LEU A 47 0.08 -8.09 -5.62
N VAL A 48 0.60 -9.31 -5.42
CA VAL A 48 -0.22 -10.51 -5.20
C VAL A 48 -1.04 -10.39 -3.92
N PHE A 49 -0.44 -9.89 -2.84
CA PHE A 49 -1.14 -9.65 -1.58
C PHE A 49 -2.28 -8.64 -1.75
N GLY A 50 -2.03 -7.53 -2.45
CA GLY A 50 -3.04 -6.52 -2.78
C GLY A 50 -4.20 -7.12 -3.57
N PHE A 51 -3.89 -7.88 -4.62
CA PHE A 51 -4.87 -8.59 -5.45
C PHE A 51 -5.72 -9.58 -4.64
N ASN A 52 -5.08 -10.43 -3.85
CA ASN A 52 -5.78 -11.44 -3.06
C ASN A 52 -6.74 -10.78 -2.06
N LYS A 53 -6.33 -9.66 -1.48
CA LYS A 53 -7.15 -8.89 -0.55
C LYS A 53 -8.36 -8.23 -1.21
N SER A 54 -8.25 -7.73 -2.45
CA SER A 54 -9.40 -7.17 -3.18
C SER A 54 -10.41 -8.24 -3.61
N HIS A 55 -9.96 -9.48 -3.79
CA HIS A 55 -10.79 -10.58 -4.31
C HIS A 55 -11.20 -11.62 -3.25
N ASP A 56 -10.99 -11.32 -1.96
CA ASP A 56 -11.24 -12.23 -0.83
C ASP A 56 -10.58 -13.63 -1.01
N ILE A 57 -9.39 -13.67 -1.62
CA ILE A 57 -8.62 -14.90 -1.86
C ILE A 57 -7.69 -15.15 -0.68
N VAL A 58 -7.84 -16.31 -0.03
CA VAL A 58 -6.86 -16.78 0.97
C VAL A 58 -5.77 -17.55 0.24
N SER A 59 -4.55 -17.02 0.25
CA SER A 59 -3.38 -17.60 -0.41
C SER A 59 -2.10 -17.08 0.25
N SER A 60 -1.03 -17.86 0.12
CA SER A 60 0.32 -17.47 0.51
C SER A 60 1.33 -17.78 -0.60
N LEU A 61 2.39 -17.00 -0.66
CA LEU A 61 3.55 -17.24 -1.53
C LEU A 61 4.72 -17.66 -0.65
N GLN A 62 5.24 -18.86 -0.88
CA GLN A 62 6.37 -19.41 -0.12
C GLN A 62 7.58 -19.63 -1.04
N PRO A 63 8.74 -19.03 -0.76
CA PRO A 63 9.96 -19.32 -1.51
C PRO A 63 10.49 -20.72 -1.15
N LEU A 64 10.83 -21.53 -2.15
CA LEU A 64 11.36 -22.88 -1.95
C LEU A 64 12.86 -22.96 -2.18
N ASN A 65 13.33 -22.56 -3.37
CA ASN A 65 14.73 -22.59 -3.72
C ASN A 65 15.08 -21.51 -4.75
N ALA A 66 16.38 -21.23 -4.89
CA ALA A 66 16.90 -20.29 -5.88
C ALA A 66 17.93 -20.98 -6.79
N ARG A 67 17.90 -20.67 -8.09
CA ARG A 67 18.83 -21.24 -9.10
C ARG A 67 19.70 -20.15 -9.73
N TYR A 68 20.96 -20.49 -10.03
CA TYR A 68 21.95 -19.57 -10.61
C TYR A 68 22.10 -19.80 -12.13
N GLY A 69 22.13 -18.70 -12.90
CA GLY A 69 22.23 -18.67 -14.37
C GLY A 69 21.24 -17.67 -15.00
N SER A 70 20.01 -17.72 -14.49
CA SER A 70 19.00 -16.67 -14.45
C SER A 70 18.54 -16.65 -12.99
N PHE A 71 18.52 -15.50 -12.31
CA PHE A 71 18.07 -15.48 -10.92
C PHE A 71 16.60 -15.89 -10.91
N ALA A 72 16.35 -17.13 -10.49
CA ALA A 72 15.03 -17.73 -10.47
C ALA A 72 14.74 -18.20 -9.04
N ILE A 73 13.57 -17.86 -8.52
CA ILE A 73 13.04 -18.37 -7.26
C ILE A 73 11.84 -19.25 -7.60
N SER A 74 11.91 -20.51 -7.18
CA SER A 74 10.77 -21.41 -7.21
C SER A 74 9.85 -21.13 -6.02
N LEU A 75 8.55 -21.05 -6.29
CA LEU A 75 7.51 -20.69 -5.33
C LEU A 75 6.53 -21.85 -5.14
N HIS A 76 6.08 -22.04 -3.91
CA HIS A 76 4.82 -22.70 -3.62
C HIS A 76 3.75 -21.62 -3.43
N ALA A 77 2.71 -21.66 -4.26
CA ALA A 77 1.63 -20.68 -4.28
C ALA A 77 0.30 -21.40 -4.46
N GLU A 78 -0.60 -21.18 -3.52
CA GLU A 78 -1.99 -21.63 -3.64
C GLU A 78 -2.82 -20.57 -4.36
N ASN A 79 -3.78 -20.97 -5.20
CA ASN A 79 -4.78 -20.07 -5.79
C ASN A 79 -4.25 -18.87 -6.61
N LEU A 80 -3.08 -19.00 -7.25
CA LEU A 80 -2.49 -17.90 -8.03
C LEU A 80 -3.10 -17.73 -9.44
N THR A 81 -3.86 -18.70 -9.94
CA THR A 81 -4.35 -18.75 -11.34
C THR A 81 -5.10 -17.49 -11.78
N LYS A 82 -5.99 -16.93 -10.95
CA LYS A 82 -6.69 -15.67 -11.27
C LYS A 82 -5.73 -14.48 -11.38
N PHE A 83 -4.72 -14.44 -10.52
CA PHE A 83 -3.69 -13.41 -10.60
C PHE A 83 -2.84 -13.56 -11.87
N GLU A 84 -2.57 -14.79 -12.30
CA GLU A 84 -1.88 -15.07 -13.56
C GLU A 84 -2.68 -14.60 -14.77
N GLU A 85 -4.00 -14.81 -14.79
CA GLU A 85 -4.89 -14.29 -15.84
C GLU A 85 -4.80 -12.77 -15.94
N PHE A 86 -4.91 -12.09 -14.81
CA PHE A 86 -4.71 -10.65 -14.70
C PHE A 86 -3.33 -10.23 -15.24
N LEU A 87 -2.26 -10.81 -14.73
CA LEU A 87 -0.89 -10.39 -15.05
C LEU A 87 -0.53 -10.70 -16.51
N ALA A 88 -1.00 -11.83 -17.05
CA ALA A 88 -0.87 -12.19 -18.45
C ALA A 88 -1.54 -11.15 -19.34
N LYS A 89 -2.75 -10.71 -19.00
CA LYS A 89 -3.48 -9.73 -19.80
C LYS A 89 -2.83 -8.35 -19.74
N VAL A 90 -2.41 -7.90 -18.56
CA VAL A 90 -1.65 -6.64 -18.44
C VAL A 90 -0.35 -6.70 -19.23
N SER A 91 0.41 -7.79 -19.12
CA SER A 91 1.64 -8.00 -19.89
C SER A 91 1.39 -7.89 -21.40
N GLU A 92 0.34 -8.55 -21.91
CA GLU A 92 -0.06 -8.49 -23.32
C GLU A 92 -0.38 -7.05 -23.76
N LEU A 93 -1.21 -6.33 -22.99
CA LEU A 93 -1.56 -4.93 -23.27
C LEU A 93 -0.32 -4.02 -23.24
N MET A 94 0.59 -4.27 -22.30
CA MET A 94 1.84 -3.51 -22.17
C MET A 94 2.77 -3.67 -23.38
N ILE A 95 2.93 -4.90 -23.86
CA ILE A 95 3.71 -5.21 -25.06
C ILE A 95 3.14 -4.47 -26.27
N HIS A 96 1.81 -4.47 -26.42
CA HIS A 96 1.12 -3.79 -27.51
C HIS A 96 0.86 -2.29 -27.28
N LYS A 97 1.44 -1.69 -26.23
CA LYS A 97 1.34 -0.24 -25.92
C LYS A 97 -0.08 0.28 -25.73
N LYS A 98 -1.05 -0.58 -25.40
CA LYS A 98 -2.46 -0.24 -25.17
C LYS A 98 -2.67 0.40 -23.79
N ASP A 99 -3.74 1.16 -23.58
CA ASP A 99 -4.04 1.61 -22.21
C ASP A 99 -4.33 0.40 -21.31
N ILE A 100 -3.75 0.41 -20.10
CA ILE A 100 -3.98 -0.62 -19.07
C ILE A 100 -4.79 -0.07 -17.90
N THR A 101 -5.06 1.24 -17.89
CA THR A 101 -5.60 1.89 -16.69
C THR A 101 -7.01 1.40 -16.36
N SER A 102 -7.90 1.35 -17.35
CA SER A 102 -9.24 0.79 -17.17
C SER A 102 -9.20 -0.68 -16.75
N PHE A 103 -8.21 -1.44 -17.22
CA PHE A 103 -8.06 -2.84 -16.85
C PHE A 103 -7.59 -3.01 -15.39
N LEU A 104 -6.65 -2.17 -14.94
CA LEU A 104 -6.24 -2.15 -13.52
C LEU A 104 -7.41 -1.80 -12.61
N GLU A 105 -8.27 -0.87 -13.01
CA GLU A 105 -9.45 -0.47 -12.25
C GLU A 105 -10.54 -1.55 -12.23
N GLU A 106 -10.83 -2.17 -13.38
CA GLU A 106 -11.80 -3.27 -13.50
C GLU A 106 -11.41 -4.47 -12.63
N TRP A 107 -10.11 -4.76 -12.54
CA TRP A 107 -9.57 -5.85 -11.72
C TRP A 107 -9.21 -5.43 -10.29
N ASP A 108 -9.72 -4.29 -9.81
CA ASP A 108 -9.52 -3.80 -8.44
C ASP A 108 -8.04 -3.80 -7.99
N ILE A 109 -7.16 -3.39 -8.91
CA ILE A 109 -5.71 -3.34 -8.71
C ILE A 109 -5.32 -1.96 -8.22
N ASP A 110 -4.56 -1.94 -7.14
CA ASP A 110 -3.94 -0.71 -6.69
C ASP A 110 -2.85 -0.23 -7.66
N ILE A 111 -3.12 0.88 -8.35
CA ILE A 111 -2.20 1.47 -9.35
C ILE A 111 -0.83 1.79 -8.73
N LYS A 112 -0.77 2.22 -7.46
CA LYS A 112 0.51 2.52 -6.79
C LYS A 112 1.30 1.25 -6.51
N VAL A 113 0.62 0.17 -6.10
CA VAL A 113 1.28 -1.13 -5.89
C VAL A 113 1.81 -1.69 -7.21
N PHE A 114 1.02 -1.61 -8.29
CA PHE A 114 1.48 -2.01 -9.61
C PHE A 114 2.68 -1.17 -10.10
N LEU A 115 2.65 0.14 -9.87
CA LEU A 115 3.76 1.05 -10.17
C LEU A 115 5.03 0.73 -9.37
N ASN A 116 4.91 0.28 -8.12
CA ASN A 116 6.06 -0.14 -7.34
C ASN A 116 6.78 -1.33 -8.00
N LEU A 117 6.03 -2.29 -8.56
CA LEU A 117 6.62 -3.39 -9.33
C LEU A 117 7.34 -2.88 -10.58
N LEU A 118 6.70 -2.01 -11.37
CA LEU A 118 7.34 -1.43 -12.57
C LEU A 118 8.62 -0.66 -12.21
N LYS A 119 8.60 0.12 -11.13
CA LYS A 119 9.75 0.88 -10.63
C LYS A 119 10.88 -0.04 -10.16
N ALA A 120 10.55 -1.16 -9.52
CA ALA A 120 11.54 -2.16 -9.15
C ALA A 120 12.22 -2.77 -10.38
N ILE A 121 11.45 -3.08 -11.44
CA ILE A 121 11.97 -3.60 -12.71
C ILE A 121 12.91 -2.58 -13.39
N GLU A 122 12.48 -1.30 -13.47
CA GLU A 122 13.28 -0.20 -14.03
C GLU A 122 14.59 0.00 -13.27
N ASN A 123 14.52 0.22 -11.96
CA ASN A 123 15.66 0.49 -11.09
C ASN A 123 16.69 -0.64 -11.12
N SER A 124 16.21 -1.89 -11.13
CA SER A 124 17.05 -3.08 -11.17
C SER A 124 17.62 -3.38 -12.55
N SER A 125 17.14 -2.71 -13.61
CA SER A 125 17.53 -2.94 -15.00
C SER A 125 17.41 -4.40 -15.45
N ILE A 126 16.25 -5.00 -15.15
CA ILE A 126 15.94 -6.40 -15.46
C ILE A 126 14.66 -6.52 -16.30
N ASP A 127 14.46 -7.69 -16.90
CA ASP A 127 13.14 -8.17 -17.29
C ASP A 127 12.62 -9.14 -16.23
N PHE A 128 11.32 -9.08 -15.97
CA PHE A 128 10.58 -9.95 -15.06
C PHE A 128 9.82 -11.03 -15.83
N GLU A 129 9.89 -12.28 -15.37
CA GLU A 129 9.09 -13.39 -15.89
C GLU A 129 8.42 -14.17 -14.74
N LEU A 130 7.17 -14.56 -14.95
CA LEU A 130 6.44 -15.52 -14.12
C LEU A 130 6.08 -16.74 -14.97
N ARG A 131 6.32 -17.94 -14.44
CA ARG A 131 5.98 -19.21 -15.07
C ARG A 131 5.21 -20.09 -14.11
N SER A 132 4.21 -20.80 -14.62
CA SER A 132 3.46 -21.81 -13.89
C SER A 132 3.97 -23.21 -14.23
N SER A 133 4.08 -24.08 -13.23
CA SER A 133 4.34 -25.51 -13.45
C SER A 133 3.14 -26.20 -14.13
N ALA A 134 1.92 -25.65 -14.00
CA ALA A 134 0.72 -26.19 -14.62
C ALA A 134 0.66 -25.89 -16.13
N GLU A 135 1.18 -24.73 -16.55
CA GLU A 135 1.25 -24.29 -17.94
C GLU A 135 2.66 -23.77 -18.29
N PRO A 136 3.67 -24.65 -18.44
CA PRO A 136 5.07 -24.23 -18.60
C PRO A 136 5.36 -23.36 -19.83
N GLU A 137 4.54 -23.49 -20.88
CA GLU A 137 4.66 -22.74 -22.13
C GLU A 137 4.08 -21.31 -22.01
N LYS A 138 3.25 -21.06 -21.00
CA LYS A 138 2.65 -19.74 -20.76
C LYS A 138 3.59 -18.89 -19.91
N ILE A 139 4.46 -18.16 -20.59
CA ILE A 139 5.42 -17.24 -19.96
C ILE A 139 4.80 -15.85 -19.88
N ILE A 140 4.55 -15.37 -18.67
CA ILE A 140 4.10 -13.99 -18.43
C ILE A 140 5.34 -13.13 -18.24
N LYS A 141 5.52 -12.09 -19.07
CA LYS A 141 6.75 -11.30 -19.09
C LYS A 141 6.49 -9.80 -19.07
N ILE A 142 7.17 -9.08 -18.16
CA ILE A 142 7.22 -7.62 -18.16
C ILE A 142 8.63 -7.21 -18.52
N TYR A 143 8.78 -6.61 -19.69
CA TYR A 143 10.07 -6.08 -20.16
C TYR A 143 10.38 -4.75 -19.48
N LYS A 144 11.67 -4.48 -19.24
CA LYS A 144 12.12 -3.20 -18.69
C LYS A 144 11.60 -1.99 -19.49
N ILE A 145 11.71 -2.06 -20.81
CA ILE A 145 11.29 -0.97 -21.71
C ILE A 145 9.79 -0.69 -21.61
N ASP A 146 8.99 -1.73 -21.37
CA ASP A 146 7.55 -1.57 -21.18
C ASP A 146 7.29 -0.94 -19.82
N ALA A 147 7.96 -1.41 -18.76
CA ALA A 147 7.87 -0.82 -17.44
C ALA A 147 8.20 0.68 -17.45
N GLU A 148 9.28 1.12 -18.11
CA GLU A 148 9.65 2.54 -18.27
C GLU A 148 8.54 3.37 -18.95
N ILE A 149 7.95 2.83 -20.04
CA ILE A 149 6.86 3.50 -20.75
C ILE A 149 5.65 3.66 -19.83
N TYR A 150 5.22 2.60 -19.14
CA TYR A 150 4.02 2.67 -18.30
C TYR A 150 4.25 3.43 -16.99
N LEU A 151 5.46 3.44 -16.44
CA LEU A 151 5.83 4.36 -15.36
C LEU A 151 5.54 5.79 -15.78
N SER A 152 5.98 6.22 -16.97
CA SER A 152 5.74 7.59 -17.44
C SER A 152 4.24 7.90 -17.65
N ARG A 153 3.48 6.93 -18.19
CA ARG A 153 2.03 7.08 -18.48
C ARG A 153 1.20 7.12 -17.21
N LEU A 154 1.46 6.21 -16.28
CA LEU A 154 0.69 6.05 -15.06
C LEU A 154 1.12 7.02 -13.95
N LYS A 155 2.32 7.62 -13.99
CA LYS A 155 2.81 8.54 -12.94
C LYS A 155 1.83 9.69 -12.67
N LYS A 156 1.23 10.28 -13.71
CA LYS A 156 0.20 11.32 -13.53
C LYS A 156 -1.05 10.79 -12.83
N ARG A 157 -1.53 9.60 -13.22
CA ARG A 157 -2.69 8.93 -12.60
C ARG A 157 -2.39 8.52 -11.15
N ALA A 158 -1.15 8.12 -10.86
CA ALA A 158 -0.71 7.74 -9.52
C ALA A 158 -0.76 8.91 -8.53
N LEU A 159 -0.46 10.13 -8.99
CA LEU A 159 -0.58 11.34 -8.17
C LEU A 159 -2.02 11.60 -7.75
N THR A 160 -2.96 11.23 -8.61
CA THR A 160 -4.39 11.40 -8.39
C THR A 160 -5.07 10.19 -7.74
N TYR A 161 -4.38 9.07 -7.62
CA TYR A 161 -4.93 7.82 -7.10
C TYR A 161 -4.58 7.67 -5.62
N ILE A 162 -5.53 7.16 -4.83
CA ILE A 162 -5.37 6.87 -3.41
C ILE A 162 -5.63 5.39 -3.20
N SER A 163 -4.69 4.72 -2.55
CA SER A 163 -4.88 3.34 -2.15
C SER A 163 -5.96 3.22 -1.08
N SER A 164 -6.85 2.23 -1.22
CA SER A 164 -7.89 1.93 -0.21
C SER A 164 -7.31 1.58 1.17
N ILE A 165 -6.03 1.18 1.23
CA ILE A 165 -5.30 0.95 2.49
C ILE A 165 -4.89 2.24 3.19
N LYS A 166 -4.83 3.37 2.48
CA LYS A 166 -4.49 4.70 3.00
C LYS A 166 -5.71 5.48 3.46
N VAL A 167 -6.91 5.02 3.09
CA VAL A 167 -8.17 5.55 3.61
C VAL A 167 -8.43 4.92 4.99
N PRO A 168 -8.83 5.68 6.02
CA PRO A 168 -9.11 5.12 7.35
C PRO A 168 -10.41 4.30 7.40
N GLN A 169 -10.53 3.43 8.42
CA GLN A 169 -11.73 2.61 8.67
C GLN A 169 -12.34 2.82 10.05
N GLY A 170 -11.51 2.99 11.08
CA GLY A 170 -11.98 3.26 12.44
C GLY A 170 -12.43 4.71 12.53
N ASN A 171 -13.70 4.96 12.86
CA ASN A 171 -14.31 6.30 12.82
C ASN A 171 -14.20 7.10 14.13
N ASP A 172 -13.62 6.49 15.16
CA ASP A 172 -13.46 7.07 16.50
C ASP A 172 -11.97 7.31 16.80
N ILE A 173 -11.59 8.57 16.93
CA ILE A 173 -10.20 8.97 17.21
C ILE A 173 -9.77 8.57 18.63
N GLU A 174 -10.70 8.52 19.60
CA GLU A 174 -10.37 8.14 20.98
C GLU A 174 -9.94 6.68 21.06
N LYS A 175 -10.48 5.81 20.21
CA LYS A 175 -10.00 4.42 20.08
C LYS A 175 -8.59 4.34 19.52
N VAL A 176 -8.20 5.27 18.66
CA VAL A 176 -6.81 5.39 18.21
C VAL A 176 -5.93 5.81 19.39
N PHE A 177 -6.32 6.81 20.18
CA PHE A 177 -5.56 7.21 21.38
C PHE A 177 -5.43 6.07 22.38
N LYS A 178 -6.52 5.36 22.65
CA LYS A 178 -6.50 4.20 23.53
C LYS A 178 -5.56 3.11 23.01
N LEU A 179 -5.52 2.88 21.69
CA LEU A 179 -4.57 1.95 21.09
C LEU A 179 -3.13 2.38 21.38
N ILE A 180 -2.81 3.67 21.19
CA ILE A 180 -1.47 4.21 21.46
C ILE A 180 -1.10 4.06 22.94
N ASP A 181 -2.02 4.38 23.84
CA ASP A 181 -1.81 4.27 25.29
C ASP A 181 -1.54 2.80 25.71
N LEU A 182 -2.32 1.85 25.18
CA LEU A 182 -2.08 0.41 25.39
C LEU A 182 -0.68 -0.01 24.92
N LYS A 183 -0.25 0.44 23.73
CA LYS A 183 1.09 0.12 23.21
C LYS A 183 2.19 0.72 24.08
N TRP A 184 2.03 1.97 24.51
CA TRP A 184 3.00 2.65 25.37
C TRP A 184 3.19 1.93 26.71
N ASN A 185 2.11 1.39 27.27
CA ASN A 185 2.11 0.64 28.53
C ASN A 185 2.51 -0.84 28.36
N ASN A 186 2.90 -1.28 27.16
CA ASN A 186 3.14 -2.69 26.82
C ASN A 186 1.94 -3.61 27.11
N GLU A 187 0.72 -3.08 27.00
CA GLU A 187 -0.52 -3.83 27.14
C GLU A 187 -0.98 -4.44 25.82
N PRO A 188 -1.66 -5.61 25.86
CA PRO A 188 -2.13 -6.26 24.65
C PRO A 188 -3.23 -5.43 23.96
N VAL A 189 -3.02 -5.08 22.69
CA VAL A 189 -4.04 -4.44 21.85
C VAL A 189 -4.96 -5.51 21.29
N ASN A 190 -6.17 -5.66 21.84
CA ASN A 190 -7.18 -6.61 21.40
C ASN A 190 -8.61 -6.04 21.53
N ALA A 191 -9.62 -6.82 21.17
CA ALA A 191 -11.02 -6.39 21.16
C ALA A 191 -11.50 -5.92 22.54
N VAL A 192 -11.09 -6.65 23.59
CA VAL A 192 -11.46 -6.38 24.98
C VAL A 192 -10.78 -5.11 25.46
N SER A 193 -9.45 -5.01 25.30
CA SER A 193 -8.70 -3.85 25.78
C SER A 193 -9.10 -2.57 25.04
N LEU A 194 -9.38 -2.61 23.74
CA LEU A 194 -9.91 -1.46 22.99
C LEU A 194 -11.40 -1.19 23.21
N ASN A 195 -12.14 -2.15 23.78
CA ASN A 195 -13.59 -2.12 23.91
C ASN A 195 -14.29 -1.90 22.55
N VAL A 196 -14.04 -2.81 21.60
CA VAL A 196 -14.57 -2.81 20.23
C VAL A 196 -14.81 -4.25 19.76
N GLU A 197 -15.60 -4.43 18.69
CA GLU A 197 -15.71 -5.74 18.04
C GLU A 197 -14.36 -6.23 17.50
N PRO A 198 -14.07 -7.54 17.49
CA PRO A 198 -12.78 -8.10 17.06
C PRO A 198 -12.29 -7.60 15.69
N ARG A 199 -13.18 -7.50 14.70
CA ARG A 199 -12.85 -7.01 13.35
C ARG A 199 -12.32 -5.57 13.35
N LEU A 200 -12.76 -4.73 14.29
CA LEU A 200 -12.41 -3.31 14.36
C LEU A 200 -11.00 -3.09 14.88
N VAL A 201 -10.40 -4.06 15.57
CA VAL A 201 -9.01 -3.97 16.07
C VAL A 201 -8.05 -3.71 14.91
N ALA A 202 -8.20 -4.43 13.79
CA ALA A 202 -7.39 -4.23 12.59
C ALA A 202 -7.60 -2.83 11.99
N TYR A 203 -8.83 -2.31 12.03
CA TYR A 203 -9.15 -0.98 11.51
C TYR A 203 -8.51 0.13 12.33
N TYR A 204 -8.47 0.01 13.65
CA TYR A 204 -7.79 1.00 14.51
C TYR A 204 -6.28 0.91 14.42
N ARG A 205 -5.70 -0.28 14.25
CA ARG A 205 -4.26 -0.43 13.93
C ARG A 205 -3.91 0.25 12.61
N GLN A 206 -4.70 0.01 11.57
CA GLN A 206 -4.53 0.67 10.28
C GLN A 206 -4.65 2.20 10.41
N SER A 207 -5.62 2.68 11.20
CA SER A 207 -5.83 4.11 11.43
C SER A 207 -4.64 4.77 12.13
N ALA A 208 -4.07 4.12 13.15
CA ALA A 208 -2.86 4.58 13.81
C ALA A 208 -1.65 4.65 12.86
N HIS A 209 -1.55 3.68 11.93
CA HIS A 209 -0.50 3.66 10.91
C HIS A 209 -0.69 4.78 9.87
N ILE A 210 -1.93 5.03 9.41
CA ILE A 210 -2.26 6.13 8.49
C ILE A 210 -1.88 7.49 9.09
N LEU A 211 -2.08 7.66 10.40
CA LEU A 211 -1.72 8.87 11.14
C LEU A 211 -0.22 8.94 11.50
N GLY A 212 0.58 7.95 11.13
CA GLY A 212 2.02 7.92 11.40
C GLY A 212 2.37 7.72 12.89
N PHE A 213 1.46 7.19 13.70
CA PHE A 213 1.70 6.94 15.13
C PHE A 213 2.32 5.58 15.41
N VAL A 214 2.15 4.63 14.50
CA VAL A 214 2.77 3.31 14.55
C VAL A 214 3.46 2.98 13.23
N GLU A 215 4.59 2.30 13.32
CA GLU A 215 5.31 1.70 12.21
C GLU A 215 4.56 0.48 11.66
N TYR A 216 4.99 -0.03 10.50
CA TYR A 216 4.39 -1.21 9.88
C TYR A 216 4.54 -2.49 10.75
N ASN A 217 5.66 -2.62 11.47
CA ASN A 217 5.87 -3.71 12.44
C ASN A 217 5.02 -3.51 13.72
N GLY A 218 4.29 -2.40 13.82
CA GLY A 218 3.44 -2.03 14.92
C GLY A 218 4.10 -1.17 15.99
N GLU A 219 5.41 -0.99 16.00
CA GLU A 219 6.10 -0.20 17.03
C GLU A 219 5.65 1.26 17.03
N LEU A 220 5.69 1.93 18.18
CA LEU A 220 5.34 3.35 18.27
C LEU A 220 6.40 4.21 17.60
N THR A 221 5.97 5.11 16.72
CA THR A 221 6.84 6.17 16.18
C THR A 221 7.12 7.23 17.24
N PRO A 222 8.11 8.12 17.07
CA PRO A 222 8.29 9.27 17.97
C PRO A 222 7.03 10.13 18.13
N GLN A 223 6.22 10.25 17.07
CA GLN A 223 4.95 10.96 17.13
C GLN A 223 3.90 10.20 17.94
N GLY A 224 3.83 8.87 17.82
CA GLY A 224 2.98 8.02 18.65
C GLY A 224 3.35 8.09 20.13
N GLN A 225 4.64 8.08 20.47
CA GLN A 225 5.11 8.27 21.85
C GLN A 225 4.71 9.64 22.41
N ARG A 226 4.83 10.69 21.59
CA ARG A 226 4.37 12.03 21.96
C ARG A 226 2.86 12.06 22.22
N ILE A 227 2.04 11.35 21.42
CA ILE A 227 0.61 11.19 21.71
C ILE A 227 0.41 10.54 23.09
N ALA A 228 1.07 9.42 23.38
CA ALA A 228 0.91 8.72 24.66
C ALA A 228 1.21 9.59 25.88
N LEU A 229 2.21 10.47 25.77
CA LEU A 229 2.67 11.36 26.84
C LEU A 229 1.90 12.69 26.93
N SER A 230 0.97 12.96 26.02
CA SER A 230 0.27 14.25 25.93
C SER A 230 -1.07 14.26 26.65
N ASP A 231 -1.47 15.43 27.14
CA ASP A 231 -2.86 15.69 27.54
C ASP A 231 -3.82 15.60 26.33
N ASN A 232 -5.13 15.51 26.60
CA ASN A 232 -6.14 15.29 25.57
C ASN A 232 -6.13 16.39 24.49
N ASN A 233 -6.06 17.67 24.87
CA ASN A 233 -6.07 18.78 23.90
C ASN A 233 -4.85 18.70 22.98
N THR A 234 -3.69 18.38 23.55
CA THR A 234 -2.46 18.19 22.80
C THR A 234 -2.54 16.97 21.88
N LYS A 235 -3.13 15.84 22.32
CA LYS A 235 -3.38 14.67 21.47
C LYS A 235 -4.18 15.05 20.24
N TYR A 236 -5.35 15.68 20.42
CA TYR A 236 -6.22 16.12 19.33
C TYR A 236 -5.52 17.07 18.35
N ARG A 237 -4.76 18.06 18.84
CA ARG A 237 -4.00 18.98 17.98
C ARG A 237 -2.94 18.26 17.14
N ILE A 238 -2.19 17.34 17.73
CA ILE A 238 -1.19 16.53 17.00
C ILE A 238 -1.88 15.72 15.92
N THR A 239 -3.02 15.11 16.25
CA THR A 239 -3.77 14.26 15.34
C THR A 239 -4.43 15.03 14.21
N ALA A 240 -4.90 16.25 14.43
CA ALA A 240 -5.41 17.11 13.35
C ALA A 240 -4.32 17.39 12.30
N ASN A 241 -3.12 17.75 12.75
CA ASN A 241 -1.97 17.95 11.86
C ASN A 241 -1.52 16.65 11.17
N ALA A 242 -1.53 15.53 11.88
CA ALA A 242 -1.23 14.21 11.30
C ALA A 242 -2.28 13.78 10.27
N PHE A 243 -3.55 14.13 10.51
CA PHE A 243 -4.64 13.84 9.59
C PHE A 243 -4.49 14.64 8.29
N GLU A 244 -4.21 15.94 8.37
CA GLU A 244 -3.87 16.77 7.20
C GLU A 244 -2.68 16.22 6.41
N ALA A 245 -1.61 15.84 7.11
CA ALA A 245 -0.40 15.29 6.51
C ALA A 245 -0.58 13.86 5.94
N SER A 246 -1.71 13.20 6.22
CA SER A 246 -1.97 11.87 5.70
C SER A 246 -2.15 11.89 4.19
N GLU A 247 -1.66 10.86 3.51
CA GLU A 247 -1.71 10.75 2.05
C GLU A 247 -3.12 10.92 1.47
N CYS A 248 -4.13 10.38 2.17
CA CYS A 248 -5.54 10.48 1.76
C CYS A 248 -6.05 11.92 1.85
N VAL A 249 -5.84 12.61 2.97
CA VAL A 249 -6.35 13.97 3.14
C VAL A 249 -5.57 14.98 2.32
N TRP A 250 -4.25 14.82 2.22
CA TRP A 250 -3.45 15.65 1.34
C TRP A 250 -3.97 15.58 -0.09
N ALA A 251 -4.32 14.38 -0.59
CA ALA A 251 -4.93 14.24 -1.90
C ALA A 251 -6.35 14.86 -1.97
N TRP A 252 -7.11 14.87 -0.88
CA TRP A 252 -8.42 15.51 -0.80
C TRP A 252 -8.33 17.04 -0.92
N ILE A 253 -7.38 17.64 -0.19
CA ILE A 253 -7.07 19.08 -0.25
C ILE A 253 -6.69 19.47 -1.68
N ASN A 254 -5.75 18.74 -2.30
CA ASN A 254 -5.31 19.03 -3.66
C ASN A 254 -6.40 18.79 -4.72
N HIS A 255 -7.31 17.84 -4.50
CA HIS A 255 -8.39 17.57 -5.45
C HIS A 255 -9.34 18.76 -5.61
N PHE A 256 -9.60 19.48 -4.53
CA PHE A 256 -10.47 20.66 -4.51
C PHE A 256 -9.70 21.99 -4.52
N ASP A 257 -8.38 21.96 -4.77
CA ASP A 257 -7.50 23.13 -4.79
C ASP A 257 -7.57 23.98 -3.51
N LEU A 258 -7.63 23.30 -2.36
CA LEU A 258 -7.73 23.92 -1.04
C LEU A 258 -6.33 24.13 -0.44
N THR A 259 -6.22 25.02 0.54
CA THR A 259 -4.92 25.33 1.19
C THR A 259 -4.61 24.38 2.34
N ASN A 260 -5.63 24.02 3.13
CA ASN A 260 -5.48 23.22 4.33
C ASN A 260 -6.75 22.43 4.65
N ILE A 261 -6.67 21.56 5.65
CA ILE A 261 -7.76 20.65 6.00
C ILE A 261 -9.03 21.36 6.54
N ALA A 262 -8.92 22.55 7.11
CA ALA A 262 -10.07 23.27 7.67
C ALA A 262 -11.02 23.79 6.59
N GLU A 263 -10.55 23.94 5.35
CA GLU A 263 -11.34 24.39 4.19
C GLU A 263 -12.15 23.25 3.55
N ILE A 264 -11.89 22.00 3.90
CA ILE A 264 -12.61 20.85 3.34
C ILE A 264 -14.08 20.88 3.78
N ASP A 265 -15.01 20.77 2.84
CA ASP A 265 -16.38 20.36 3.14
C ASP A 265 -16.43 18.83 3.33
N PRO A 266 -16.70 18.31 4.55
CA PRO A 266 -16.70 16.88 4.81
C PRO A 266 -17.74 16.12 3.98
N ASN A 267 -18.79 16.77 3.47
CA ASN A 267 -19.80 16.11 2.64
C ASN A 267 -19.24 15.67 1.27
N THR A 268 -18.14 16.26 0.81
CA THR A 268 -17.47 15.89 -0.44
C THR A 268 -16.68 14.59 -0.35
N ALA A 269 -16.55 13.97 0.83
CA ALA A 269 -15.71 12.80 1.07
C ALA A 269 -16.04 11.63 0.14
N LYS A 270 -17.33 11.40 -0.12
CA LYS A 270 -17.76 10.28 -0.97
C LYS A 270 -17.42 10.52 -2.44
N ASP A 271 -17.65 11.74 -2.93
CA ASP A 271 -17.37 12.11 -4.32
C ASP A 271 -15.85 12.05 -4.58
N PHE A 272 -15.07 12.62 -3.66
CA PHE A 272 -13.62 12.52 -3.67
C PHE A 272 -13.12 11.07 -3.72
N LEU A 273 -13.61 10.20 -2.82
CA LEU A 273 -13.19 8.80 -2.82
C LEU A 273 -13.65 8.05 -4.08
N THR A 274 -14.78 8.44 -4.69
CA THR A 274 -15.30 7.80 -5.90
C THR A 274 -14.38 8.08 -7.07
N GLU A 275 -13.86 9.31 -7.17
CA GLU A 275 -12.95 9.70 -8.25
C GLU A 275 -11.51 9.25 -8.00
N ARG A 276 -11.05 9.31 -6.75
CA ARG A 276 -9.62 9.15 -6.41
C ARG A 276 -9.28 7.78 -5.85
N CYS A 277 -10.26 6.98 -5.43
CA CYS A 277 -10.07 5.64 -4.87
C CYS A 277 -11.03 4.63 -5.54
N PRO A 278 -10.85 4.33 -6.84
CA PRO A 278 -11.78 3.49 -7.61
C PRO A 278 -11.91 2.06 -7.08
N THR A 279 -10.94 1.62 -6.25
CA THR A 279 -10.96 0.32 -5.58
C THR A 279 -11.95 0.25 -4.40
N LEU A 280 -12.58 1.38 -4.04
CA LEU A 280 -13.67 1.41 -3.07
C LEU A 280 -15.01 1.49 -3.80
N SER A 281 -15.83 0.46 -3.67
CA SER A 281 -17.16 0.40 -4.29
C SER A 281 -18.28 0.11 -3.28
N GLY A 282 -19.53 0.23 -3.75
CA GLY A 282 -20.74 -0.17 -3.03
C GLY A 282 -20.93 0.49 -1.65
N GLN A 283 -21.14 -0.32 -0.62
CA GLN A 283 -21.29 0.17 0.75
C GLN A 283 -19.95 0.57 1.38
N THR A 284 -18.84 0.00 0.91
CA THR A 284 -17.51 0.23 1.47
C THR A 284 -17.10 1.68 1.31
N ILE A 285 -17.29 2.26 0.12
CA ILE A 285 -16.97 3.68 -0.13
C ILE A 285 -17.78 4.62 0.78
N SER A 286 -19.08 4.35 0.96
CA SER A 286 -19.93 5.18 1.83
C SER A 286 -19.47 5.09 3.29
N ARG A 287 -19.09 3.89 3.76
CA ARG A 287 -18.51 3.70 5.10
C ARG A 287 -17.19 4.44 5.27
N ARG A 288 -16.28 4.38 4.29
CA ARG A 288 -15.00 5.10 4.34
C ARG A 288 -15.18 6.62 4.31
N ALA A 289 -16.10 7.12 3.49
CA ALA A 289 -16.44 8.54 3.42
C ALA A 289 -16.98 9.05 4.77
N ASN A 290 -17.84 8.26 5.43
CA ASN A 290 -18.33 8.56 6.77
C ASN A 290 -17.19 8.59 7.81
N THR A 291 -16.22 7.67 7.72
CA THR A 291 -15.02 7.70 8.58
C THR A 291 -14.23 8.99 8.40
N LEU A 292 -13.94 9.41 7.16
CA LEU A 292 -13.25 10.67 6.88
C LEU A 292 -14.01 11.89 7.42
N SER A 293 -15.32 11.93 7.17
CA SER A 293 -16.20 13.00 7.66
C SER A 293 -16.25 13.06 9.20
N SER A 294 -16.26 11.89 9.84
CA SER A 294 -16.25 11.76 11.30
C SER A 294 -14.95 12.28 11.90
N TRP A 295 -13.81 11.91 11.31
CA TRP A 295 -12.50 12.40 11.73
C TRP A 295 -12.38 13.90 11.56
N TRP A 296 -12.82 14.44 10.42
CA TRP A 296 -12.85 15.88 10.19
C TRP A 296 -13.63 16.59 11.31
N LYS A 297 -14.85 16.14 11.63
CA LYS A 297 -15.67 16.74 12.71
C LYS A 297 -15.01 16.67 14.09
N GLN A 298 -14.30 15.59 14.39
CA GLN A 298 -13.59 15.41 15.66
C GLN A 298 -12.30 16.22 15.75
N LEU A 299 -11.60 16.43 14.64
CA LEU A 299 -10.23 16.97 14.64
C LEU A 299 -10.15 18.47 14.31
N ILE A 300 -11.01 18.97 13.40
CA ILE A 300 -10.96 20.38 12.98
C ILE A 300 -11.17 21.37 14.12
N PRO A 301 -12.03 21.14 15.12
CA PRO A 301 -12.13 22.03 16.28
C PRO A 301 -10.80 22.24 17.03
N HIS A 302 -9.82 21.35 16.84
CA HIS A 302 -8.50 21.39 17.47
C HIS A 302 -7.36 21.71 16.48
N TYR A 303 -7.71 21.96 15.22
CA TYR A 303 -6.75 22.36 14.20
C TYR A 303 -6.37 23.83 14.39
N LEU A 304 -5.09 24.08 14.63
CA LEU A 304 -4.54 25.42 14.67
C LEU A 304 -3.74 25.64 13.39
N ASP A 305 -4.15 26.60 12.56
CA ASP A 305 -3.28 27.07 11.49
C ASP A 305 -2.04 27.70 12.14
N VAL A 306 -0.88 27.11 11.89
CA VAL A 306 0.41 27.58 12.41
C VAL A 306 0.69 29.01 11.93
N LYS A 307 0.09 29.46 10.80
CA LYS A 307 0.14 30.87 10.38
C LYS A 307 -0.55 31.81 11.37
N ALA A 308 -1.77 31.49 11.81
CA ALA A 308 -2.52 32.32 12.75
C ALA A 308 -1.81 32.48 14.12
N VAL A 309 -1.13 31.43 14.59
CA VAL A 309 -0.37 31.47 15.86
C VAL A 309 0.90 32.32 15.76
N ASN A 310 1.51 32.40 14.57
CA ASN A 310 2.68 33.26 14.34
C ASN A 310 2.28 34.73 14.17
N ASP A 311 1.14 35.01 13.56
CA ASP A 311 0.60 36.37 13.43
C ASP A 311 0.18 36.96 14.79
N GLU A 312 -0.42 36.15 15.68
CA GLU A 312 -0.74 36.59 17.05
C GLU A 312 0.51 36.85 17.91
N LYS A 313 1.59 36.08 17.72
CA LYS A 313 2.86 36.31 18.42
C LYS A 313 3.59 37.55 17.93
N HIS A 314 3.49 37.87 16.64
CA HIS A 314 4.05 39.12 16.10
C HIS A 314 3.26 40.35 16.52
N GLN A 315 1.94 40.27 16.71
CA GLN A 315 1.15 41.37 17.26
C GLN A 315 1.36 41.59 18.76
N LYS A 316 1.60 40.52 19.55
CA LYS A 316 1.86 40.64 21.00
C LYS A 316 3.28 41.08 21.37
N ASN A 317 4.26 40.90 20.48
CA ASN A 317 5.64 41.35 20.69
C ASN A 317 5.96 42.69 19.99
N GLY A 318 4.94 43.34 19.41
CA GLY A 318 5.04 44.61 18.69
C GLY A 318 4.38 45.80 19.40
N VAL A 319 4.21 45.73 20.73
CA VAL A 319 3.76 46.84 21.59
C VAL A 319 4.76 47.05 22.70
#